data_AF-A0A1B9EJK0-F1
#
_entry.id   AF-A0A1B9EJK0-F1
#
_cell.length_a   1.000
_cell.length_b   1.000
_cell.length_c   1.000
_cell.angle_alpha   90.00
_cell.angle_beta   90.00
_cell.angle_gamma   90.00
#
_symmetry.space_group_name_H-M   'P 1'
#
loop_
_entity.id
_entity.type
_entity.pdbx_description
1 polymer ?
#
loop_
_entity_poly.entity_id
_entity_poly.type
_entity_poly.pdbx_seq_one_letter_code
_entity_poly.pdbx_strand_id
1 'polypeptide(L)'
;MSGDGRESEGGEEEVRGARRIPGPRGAADDLDLASVPLPPLPPPGGTAPDEAVPEQSQPVSGAGDAPGSDAREREPEPERAAAGPVPGPEPEPESAAAEADPEPGRAAPEPGTEPGPEPEPEPAAAEADPEPERAAAEAETGPEPGPEPEPEPAAPEAETGPESGPEPAAAEAETGPEPNPEPEPAAPRPEPESAAAESAPEPEPAAPEPDPEPEPAAPEPEPARDPDPDPAAPDAATAAPDAAPPGSLVSPANPVVLPHQVLKALLGAWALSACSAEETAAVEDHLTGCAPCADEALRLRDAVGLLHTDGSLDLDPTLRTRVLDGCFGRRPARIPVPEWAAPYDAETARLDALLRDIGDSEWHAPVRLQWFEEERQVSRRTTVAGVIGHLMAVDGLLSAALGLDDPLDGGRAPLDPTERTETYWSATRRPPTRAVREPWRAQSHELIRTASFAGRNVAETSVSYGAFALPLQDAALDRAFECWVHGGDIADAVDYPYPAPSAAHLHRMIDLAARMLPAALAGRRVAGLAGPAKDLVTAGAPGRSLHLEIEGHGGGDWYIALDSPAAVGAPERAVAQVALDGVEFCRLVAGHISPVEAAAGQEGDREAIRDVLFAAASLSRL
;
A
#
# COMPACT_ATOMS: atom_id res chain seq x y z
N MET A 1 -31.96 -36.60 33.88
CA MET A 1 -32.97 -35.77 34.55
C MET A 1 -32.22 -34.99 35.62
N SER A 2 -32.03 -33.68 35.59
CA SER A 2 -32.47 -32.56 34.74
C SER A 2 -31.31 -31.54 34.86
N GLY A 3 -30.80 -30.86 33.83
CA GLY A 3 -31.52 -30.13 32.80
C GLY A 3 -31.82 -28.73 33.33
N ASP A 4 -30.83 -27.83 33.33
CA ASP A 4 -31.11 -26.39 33.25
C ASP A 4 -29.93 -25.64 32.63
N GLY A 5 -30.18 -25.09 31.44
CA GLY A 5 -29.25 -24.33 30.63
C GLY A 5 -29.22 -22.88 31.10
N ARG A 6 -28.02 -22.30 31.14
CA ARG A 6 -27.88 -20.84 31.19
C ARG A 6 -27.69 -20.37 29.76
N GLU A 7 -28.75 -19.83 29.21
CA GLU A 7 -28.74 -19.08 27.97
C GLU A 7 -27.93 -17.79 28.17
N SER A 8 -27.05 -17.54 27.20
CA SER A 8 -26.25 -16.35 27.05
C SER A 8 -27.13 -15.26 26.45
N GLU A 9 -27.48 -14.24 27.22
CA GLU A 9 -28.03 -12.99 26.67
C GLU A 9 -26.90 -12.25 25.93
N GLY A 10 -26.84 -12.46 24.62
CA GLY A 10 -26.10 -11.61 23.70
C GLY A 10 -26.82 -10.28 23.57
N GLY A 11 -26.27 -9.25 24.23
CA GLY A 11 -26.61 -7.87 23.94
C GLY A 11 -25.95 -7.48 22.64
N GLU A 12 -26.69 -7.60 21.54
CA GLU A 12 -26.39 -6.90 20.30
C GLU A 12 -26.67 -5.41 20.54
N GLU A 13 -25.65 -4.70 21.05
CA GLU A 13 -25.68 -3.26 21.17
C GLU A 13 -25.63 -2.65 19.77
N GLU A 14 -26.80 -2.19 19.37
CA GLU A 14 -27.15 -1.58 18.11
C GLU A 14 -26.28 -0.33 17.84
N VAL A 15 -25.27 -0.45 16.97
CA VAL A 15 -24.49 0.68 16.43
C VAL A 15 -25.34 1.46 15.42
N ARG A 16 -26.40 2.12 15.90
CA ARG A 16 -27.13 3.16 15.16
C ARG A 16 -26.33 4.46 15.26
N GLY A 17 -25.44 4.68 14.30
CA GLY A 17 -24.73 5.97 14.20
C GLY A 17 -23.52 6.03 13.29
N ALA A 18 -22.99 4.90 12.82
CA ALA A 18 -21.86 4.91 11.90
C ALA A 18 -22.25 5.58 10.57
N ARG A 19 -21.60 6.70 10.24
CA ARG A 19 -21.68 7.31 8.91
C ARG A 19 -21.23 6.25 7.91
N ARG A 20 -22.11 5.86 6.97
CA ARG A 20 -21.72 4.94 5.90
C ARG A 20 -20.61 5.59 5.08
N ILE A 21 -19.44 4.97 5.12
CA ILE A 21 -18.27 5.31 4.32
C ILE A 21 -18.69 5.32 2.83
N PRO A 22 -18.61 6.45 2.12
CA PRO A 22 -18.64 6.43 0.67
C PRO A 22 -17.46 5.59 0.19
N GLY A 23 -17.71 4.51 -0.57
CA GLY A 23 -16.63 3.67 -1.08
C GLY A 23 -15.55 4.50 -1.79
N PRO A 24 -14.26 4.12 -1.67
CA PRO A 24 -13.13 4.94 -2.11
C PRO A 24 -13.29 5.35 -3.57
N ARG A 25 -13.04 6.64 -3.86
CA ARG A 25 -12.90 7.18 -5.22
C ARG A 25 -11.41 7.23 -5.51
N GLY A 26 -10.96 6.50 -6.53
CA GLY A 26 -9.54 6.47 -6.91
C GLY A 26 -9.09 7.79 -7.52
N ALA A 27 -7.78 8.03 -7.62
CA ALA A 27 -7.23 9.23 -8.24
C ALA A 27 -7.69 9.40 -9.70
N ALA A 28 -7.98 8.28 -10.38
CA ALA A 28 -8.51 8.25 -11.74
C ALA A 28 -9.92 8.87 -11.89
N ASP A 29 -10.71 8.94 -10.82
CA ASP A 29 -12.10 9.43 -10.85
C ASP A 29 -12.20 10.97 -10.84
N ASP A 30 -11.13 11.66 -10.42
CA ASP A 30 -11.06 13.13 -10.31
C ASP A 30 -10.34 13.80 -11.49
N LEU A 31 -9.97 13.04 -12.53
CA LEU A 31 -9.28 13.58 -13.70
C LEU A 31 -10.23 14.42 -14.55
N ASP A 32 -10.09 15.76 -14.49
CA ASP A 32 -10.73 16.65 -15.45
C ASP A 32 -10.05 16.51 -16.83
N LEU A 33 -10.62 15.64 -17.67
CA LEU A 33 -10.14 15.40 -19.02
C LEU A 33 -10.35 16.60 -19.97
N ALA A 34 -11.07 17.66 -19.55
CA ALA A 34 -11.34 18.84 -20.36
C ALA A 34 -10.23 19.90 -20.29
N SER A 35 -9.35 19.84 -19.29
CA SER A 35 -8.26 20.80 -19.09
C SER A 35 -6.92 20.38 -19.70
N VAL A 36 -6.85 19.24 -20.41
CA VAL A 36 -5.62 18.73 -21.03
C VAL A 36 -5.53 19.16 -22.51
N PRO A 37 -4.50 19.91 -22.93
CA PRO A 37 -4.28 20.21 -24.34
C PRO A 37 -3.93 18.93 -25.11
N LEU A 38 -4.74 18.59 -26.12
CA LEU A 38 -4.46 17.47 -27.02
C LEU A 38 -3.20 17.78 -27.85
N PRO A 39 -2.32 16.78 -28.08
CA PRO A 39 -1.19 16.97 -28.99
C PRO A 39 -1.69 17.33 -30.40
N PRO A 40 -1.00 18.22 -31.12
CA PRO A 40 -1.43 18.61 -32.46
C PRO A 40 -1.40 17.38 -33.38
N LEU A 41 -2.56 17.07 -33.97
CA LEU A 41 -2.66 16.04 -35.00
C LEU A 41 -1.74 16.43 -36.18
N PRO A 42 -0.97 15.49 -36.74
CA PRO A 42 -0.18 15.78 -37.93
C PRO A 42 -1.13 16.19 -39.06
N PRO A 43 -0.73 17.14 -39.92
CA PRO A 43 -1.57 17.60 -41.02
C PRO A 43 -1.88 16.42 -41.97
N PRO A 44 -3.08 16.38 -42.59
CA PRO A 44 -3.42 15.36 -43.56
C PRO A 44 -2.40 15.38 -44.71
N GLY A 45 -1.64 14.30 -44.84
CA GLY A 45 -0.54 14.19 -45.79
C GLY A 45 -0.99 14.43 -47.23
N GLY A 46 -0.41 15.45 -47.86
CA GLY A 46 -0.44 15.63 -49.31
C GLY A 46 0.56 14.69 -49.99
N THR A 47 0.03 13.83 -50.86
CA THR A 47 0.67 13.17 -52.01
C THR A 47 2.18 12.87 -51.93
N ALA A 48 2.52 11.62 -51.61
CA ALA A 48 3.77 11.01 -52.06
C ALA A 48 3.55 10.29 -53.41
N PRO A 49 4.55 10.22 -54.30
CA PRO A 49 4.38 9.73 -55.66
C PRO A 49 4.36 8.20 -55.75
N ASP A 50 3.74 7.78 -56.84
CA ASP A 50 3.43 6.44 -57.33
C ASP A 50 4.68 5.57 -57.51
N GLU A 51 4.76 4.43 -56.82
CA GLU A 51 5.52 3.27 -57.31
C GLU A 51 4.89 1.95 -56.82
N ALA A 52 4.66 1.06 -57.79
CA ALA A 52 3.68 -0.01 -57.74
C ALA A 52 4.10 -1.25 -56.92
N VAL A 53 3.15 -1.79 -56.16
CA VAL A 53 3.19 -3.13 -55.55
C VAL A 53 2.22 -4.05 -56.32
N PRO A 54 2.63 -5.26 -56.74
CA PRO A 54 1.77 -6.17 -57.48
C PRO A 54 0.78 -6.93 -56.57
N GLU A 55 -0.42 -7.15 -57.10
CA GLU A 55 -1.56 -7.83 -56.49
C GLU A 55 -1.26 -9.28 -56.04
N GLN A 56 -1.73 -9.64 -54.84
CA GLN A 56 -1.96 -11.03 -54.46
C GLN A 56 -3.47 -11.28 -54.32
N SER A 57 -3.93 -12.30 -55.06
CA SER A 57 -5.32 -12.72 -55.18
C SER A 57 -5.83 -13.48 -53.94
N GLN A 58 -7.14 -13.38 -53.72
CA GLN A 58 -7.92 -14.03 -52.66
C GLN A 58 -7.88 -15.58 -52.69
N PRO A 59 -8.15 -16.27 -51.57
CA PRO A 59 -8.20 -17.73 -51.52
C PRO A 59 -9.56 -18.28 -51.93
N VAL A 60 -9.55 -19.41 -52.66
CA VAL A 60 -10.73 -20.23 -52.95
C VAL A 60 -10.63 -21.55 -52.18
N SER A 61 -11.76 -21.93 -51.58
CA SER A 61 -11.99 -23.14 -50.78
C SER A 61 -11.91 -24.44 -51.57
N GLY A 62 -11.55 -25.56 -50.92
CA GLY A 62 -11.85 -26.89 -51.45
C GLY A 62 -11.10 -28.07 -50.81
N ALA A 63 -11.78 -28.72 -49.86
CA ALA A 63 -11.79 -30.15 -49.48
C ALA A 63 -10.75 -31.16 -50.03
N GLY A 64 -10.34 -32.09 -49.17
CA GLY A 64 -10.18 -33.51 -49.57
C GLY A 64 -8.99 -34.27 -48.96
N ASP A 65 -9.32 -35.23 -48.09
CA ASP A 65 -8.70 -36.54 -47.88
C ASP A 65 -7.25 -36.71 -47.37
N ALA A 66 -7.16 -37.36 -46.20
CA ALA A 66 -6.10 -38.30 -45.81
C ALA A 66 -6.37 -39.67 -46.52
N PRO A 67 -5.44 -40.65 -46.67
CA PRO A 67 -4.56 -41.14 -45.59
C PRO A 67 -3.18 -41.75 -45.99
N GLY A 68 -2.39 -42.13 -44.98
CA GLY A 68 -1.52 -43.32 -45.04
C GLY A 68 0.00 -43.14 -44.90
N SER A 69 0.54 -43.74 -43.83
CA SER A 69 1.84 -44.46 -43.67
C SER A 69 3.07 -43.97 -44.46
N ASP A 70 4.27 -43.84 -43.88
CA ASP A 70 5.04 -44.93 -43.26
C ASP A 70 6.34 -44.35 -42.68
N ALA A 71 6.91 -45.06 -41.71
CA ALA A 71 8.15 -44.71 -41.03
C ALA A 71 9.38 -44.87 -41.94
N ARG A 72 10.43 -44.06 -41.73
CA ARG A 72 11.84 -44.50 -41.79
C ARG A 72 12.81 -43.43 -41.28
N GLU A 73 13.75 -43.95 -40.50
CA GLU A 73 14.91 -43.32 -39.88
C GLU A 73 15.82 -42.60 -40.88
N ARG A 74 16.44 -41.50 -40.43
CA ARG A 74 17.85 -41.17 -40.73
C ARG A 74 18.36 -40.05 -39.83
N GLU A 75 19.37 -40.38 -39.03
CA GLU A 75 20.23 -39.43 -38.33
C GLU A 75 21.09 -38.59 -39.29
N PRO A 76 21.63 -37.44 -38.81
CA PRO A 76 22.08 -36.32 -39.64
C PRO A 76 23.60 -36.25 -39.79
N GLU A 77 24.10 -35.63 -40.86
CA GLU A 77 25.42 -34.95 -40.89
C GLU A 77 25.66 -34.19 -42.23
N PRO A 78 26.66 -33.28 -42.34
CA PRO A 78 26.50 -31.84 -42.09
C PRO A 78 26.94 -30.95 -43.27
N GLU A 79 26.50 -29.68 -43.35
CA GLU A 79 27.27 -28.67 -44.10
C GLU A 79 27.00 -27.20 -43.70
N ARG A 80 28.08 -26.63 -43.15
CA ARG A 80 28.58 -25.24 -43.00
C ARG A 80 27.89 -24.10 -43.79
N ALA A 81 27.64 -22.96 -43.12
CA ALA A 81 28.43 -21.72 -43.27
C ALA A 81 27.96 -20.53 -42.39
N ALA A 82 28.95 -19.76 -41.91
CA ALA A 82 28.96 -18.35 -41.48
C ALA A 82 28.37 -17.93 -40.11
N ALA A 83 29.26 -17.86 -39.11
CA ALA A 83 29.09 -17.06 -37.89
C ALA A 83 30.22 -16.01 -37.81
N GLY A 84 29.86 -14.75 -37.56
CA GLY A 84 30.77 -13.67 -37.17
C GLY A 84 30.97 -13.64 -35.64
N PRO A 85 32.04 -12.97 -35.14
CA PRO A 85 32.56 -13.20 -33.79
C PRO A 85 31.80 -12.46 -32.69
N VAL A 86 31.59 -13.17 -31.58
CA VAL A 86 31.10 -12.69 -30.28
C VAL A 86 32.32 -12.30 -29.41
N PRO A 87 32.32 -11.15 -28.69
CA PRO A 87 33.36 -10.83 -27.74
C PRO A 87 33.12 -11.51 -26.38
N GLY A 88 34.21 -12.00 -25.76
CA GLY A 88 34.25 -12.63 -24.44
C GLY A 88 34.40 -11.65 -23.27
N PRO A 89 34.49 -12.16 -22.03
CA PRO A 89 34.09 -11.49 -20.79
C PRO A 89 35.14 -10.53 -20.22
N GLU A 90 34.66 -9.50 -19.52
CA GLU A 90 35.46 -8.54 -18.75
C GLU A 90 35.80 -9.06 -17.34
N PRO A 91 37.00 -8.74 -16.80
CA PRO A 91 37.45 -9.21 -15.48
C PRO A 91 37.06 -8.27 -14.32
N GLU A 92 37.01 -8.84 -13.12
CA GLU A 92 36.80 -8.18 -11.81
C GLU A 92 37.84 -7.09 -11.47
N PRO A 93 37.53 -6.10 -10.62
CA PRO A 93 38.52 -5.19 -10.07
C PRO A 93 39.05 -5.66 -8.70
N GLU A 94 40.36 -5.91 -8.64
CA GLU A 94 41.14 -5.96 -7.39
C GLU A 94 41.54 -4.55 -6.93
N SER A 95 41.56 -4.38 -5.62
CA SER A 95 41.99 -3.22 -4.83
C SER A 95 43.49 -2.90 -4.94
N ALA A 96 43.86 -1.61 -4.99
CA ALA A 96 45.13 -1.14 -4.45
C ALA A 96 45.09 0.37 -4.09
N ALA A 97 45.62 0.66 -2.91
CA ALA A 97 45.79 1.97 -2.30
C ALA A 97 46.86 2.83 -3.00
N ALA A 98 46.75 4.16 -2.87
CA ALA A 98 47.85 5.09 -3.08
C ALA A 98 47.76 6.27 -2.10
N GLU A 99 48.83 6.46 -1.34
CA GLU A 99 49.08 7.57 -0.42
C GLU A 99 49.63 8.83 -1.13
N ALA A 100 49.64 9.93 -0.35
CA ALA A 100 50.11 11.32 -0.55
C ALA A 100 51.50 11.49 -1.22
N ASP A 101 51.95 12.64 -1.73
CA ASP A 101 51.98 14.08 -1.29
C ASP A 101 52.59 14.91 -2.50
N PRO A 102 52.99 16.22 -2.48
CA PRO A 102 52.95 17.28 -1.45
C PRO A 102 52.52 18.71 -1.89
N GLU A 103 52.40 19.59 -0.87
CA GLU A 103 52.14 21.05 -0.89
C GLU A 103 53.03 21.91 -1.82
N PRO A 104 52.63 23.20 -2.00
CA PRO A 104 53.55 24.24 -1.52
C PRO A 104 52.89 25.43 -0.79
N GLY A 105 53.56 25.89 0.27
CA GLY A 105 53.99 27.29 0.37
C GLY A 105 53.15 28.25 1.22
N ARG A 106 53.58 28.43 2.47
CA ARG A 106 53.10 29.45 3.42
C ARG A 106 53.51 30.89 3.05
N ALA A 107 52.61 31.85 3.32
CA ALA A 107 52.93 33.22 3.71
C ALA A 107 51.94 33.70 4.80
N ALA A 108 52.46 34.29 5.88
CA ALA A 108 51.73 34.95 6.98
C ALA A 108 52.08 36.46 6.98
N PRO A 109 51.60 37.35 7.89
CA PRO A 109 50.58 37.25 8.96
C PRO A 109 49.60 38.47 9.02
N GLU A 110 48.68 38.52 10.00
CA GLU A 110 48.44 39.65 10.96
C GLU A 110 47.14 39.39 11.80
N PRO A 111 47.02 39.94 13.04
CA PRO A 111 46.18 39.37 14.10
C PRO A 111 44.96 40.21 14.50
N GLY A 112 44.01 39.55 15.18
CA GLY A 112 43.13 40.19 16.17
C GLY A 112 41.64 40.02 15.91
N THR A 113 40.98 39.23 16.75
CA THR A 113 39.75 39.54 17.51
C THR A 113 39.30 38.27 18.22
N GLU A 114 39.33 38.24 19.55
CA GLU A 114 38.65 37.21 20.34
C GLU A 114 37.13 37.40 20.27
N PRO A 115 36.34 36.30 20.27
CA PRO A 115 35.03 36.30 20.89
C PRO A 115 34.96 35.35 22.09
N GLY A 116 34.14 35.75 23.07
CA GLY A 116 34.04 35.25 24.44
C GLY A 116 33.55 33.81 24.65
N PRO A 117 33.46 33.38 25.92
CA PRO A 117 33.23 31.98 26.27
C PRO A 117 31.81 31.51 25.98
N GLU A 118 31.70 30.29 25.47
CA GLU A 118 30.46 29.54 25.29
C GLU A 118 29.82 29.19 26.64
N PRO A 119 28.47 29.17 26.75
CA PRO A 119 27.80 28.77 27.98
C PRO A 119 27.79 27.24 28.14
N GLU A 120 28.15 26.78 29.34
CA GLU A 120 28.06 25.37 29.77
C GLU A 120 26.61 24.88 29.78
N PRO A 121 26.34 23.59 29.46
CA PRO A 121 24.99 23.02 29.51
C PRO A 121 24.57 22.68 30.95
N GLU A 122 23.36 23.11 31.34
CA GLU A 122 22.70 22.73 32.59
C GLU A 122 22.25 21.26 32.59
N PRO A 123 22.21 20.58 33.75
CA PRO A 123 21.95 19.15 33.85
C PRO A 123 20.47 18.79 33.69
N ALA A 124 20.22 17.66 33.01
CA ALA A 124 18.92 17.05 32.85
C ALA A 124 18.28 16.68 34.20
N ALA A 125 17.06 17.15 34.42
CA ALA A 125 16.20 16.70 35.51
C ALA A 125 15.70 15.27 35.21
N ALA A 126 16.01 14.35 36.12
CA ALA A 126 15.38 13.04 36.19
C ALA A 126 13.98 13.21 36.80
N GLU A 127 12.94 12.86 36.03
CA GLU A 127 11.56 12.77 36.52
C GLU A 127 11.08 11.33 36.34
N ALA A 128 10.46 10.83 37.41
CA ALA A 128 10.24 9.44 37.76
C ALA A 128 9.14 8.73 36.96
N ASP A 129 9.35 7.45 36.70
CA ASP A 129 8.32 6.48 36.33
C ASP A 129 7.49 6.07 37.57
N PRO A 130 6.15 6.05 37.50
CA PRO A 130 5.33 5.45 38.55
C PRO A 130 5.10 3.95 38.29
N GLU A 131 5.75 3.08 39.06
CA GLU A 131 5.40 1.65 39.13
C GLU A 131 4.09 1.42 39.91
N PRO A 132 3.26 0.43 39.51
CA PRO A 132 2.04 0.08 40.22
C PRO A 132 2.29 -0.91 41.38
N GLU A 133 1.69 -0.61 42.53
CA GLU A 133 1.67 -1.43 43.74
C GLU A 133 1.10 -2.84 43.49
N ARG A 134 1.86 -3.89 43.87
CA ARG A 134 1.29 -5.21 44.22
C ARG A 134 1.92 -5.73 45.51
N ALA A 135 1.04 -6.00 46.47
CA ALA A 135 1.33 -6.48 47.80
C ALA A 135 2.02 -7.86 47.81
N ALA A 136 3.09 -7.97 48.60
CA ALA A 136 3.69 -9.23 49.01
C ALA A 136 3.15 -9.66 50.38
N ALA A 137 2.86 -10.94 50.53
CA ALA A 137 2.69 -11.62 51.81
C ALA A 137 4.02 -12.31 52.20
N GLU A 138 4.32 -12.25 53.48
CA GLU A 138 5.59 -12.57 54.15
C GLU A 138 5.89 -14.07 54.33
N ALA A 139 7.12 -14.33 54.84
CA ALA A 139 7.63 -15.49 55.62
C ALA A 139 8.58 -16.47 54.87
N GLU A 140 9.79 -16.87 55.30
CA GLU A 140 10.67 -16.62 56.47
C GLU A 140 12.16 -16.98 56.14
N THR A 141 13.12 -16.31 56.82
CA THR A 141 14.46 -16.71 57.37
C THR A 141 15.23 -17.93 56.78
N GLY A 142 16.52 -17.94 56.38
CA GLY A 142 17.84 -17.40 56.84
C GLY A 142 18.88 -18.58 56.85
N PRO A 143 20.22 -18.47 57.13
CA PRO A 143 21.26 -17.45 56.90
C PRO A 143 22.53 -17.97 56.12
N GLU A 144 23.46 -17.05 55.76
CA GLU A 144 24.77 -17.28 55.08
C GLU A 144 25.87 -17.95 55.94
N PRO A 145 27.00 -18.40 55.31
CA PRO A 145 28.27 -17.62 55.40
C PRO A 145 29.17 -17.62 54.12
N GLY A 146 29.97 -16.54 53.90
CA GLY A 146 30.96 -16.37 52.80
C GLY A 146 32.37 -16.99 53.04
N PRO A 147 33.50 -16.41 52.54
CA PRO A 147 33.92 -16.15 51.14
C PRO A 147 35.37 -16.69 50.79
N GLU A 148 35.87 -16.35 49.57
CA GLU A 148 37.28 -16.34 49.01
C GLU A 148 37.68 -17.42 47.92
N PRO A 149 38.75 -17.23 47.08
CA PRO A 149 38.89 -16.31 45.93
C PRO A 149 39.53 -16.95 44.64
N GLU A 150 39.86 -16.12 43.62
CA GLU A 150 40.31 -16.31 42.20
C GLU A 150 41.60 -17.15 41.92
N PRO A 151 42.00 -17.41 40.63
CA PRO A 151 42.85 -16.45 39.88
C PRO A 151 42.76 -16.42 38.32
N GLU A 152 43.23 -15.29 37.72
CA GLU A 152 43.59 -15.07 36.30
C GLU A 152 44.84 -15.87 35.83
N PRO A 153 45.18 -15.82 34.51
CA PRO A 153 46.53 -15.33 34.19
C PRO A 153 46.69 -14.46 32.91
N ALA A 154 47.43 -13.37 33.11
CA ALA A 154 48.52 -12.69 32.37
C ALA A 154 48.93 -13.05 30.91
N ALA A 155 49.26 -11.97 30.18
CA ALA A 155 50.07 -11.87 28.96
C ALA A 155 51.60 -12.02 29.20
N PRO A 156 52.42 -11.99 28.12
CA PRO A 156 53.72 -11.32 28.20
C PRO A 156 54.07 -10.39 27.01
N GLU A 157 54.98 -9.46 27.34
CA GLU A 157 55.48 -8.30 26.59
C GLU A 157 56.61 -8.57 25.58
N ALA A 158 56.98 -7.50 24.87
CA ALA A 158 57.94 -7.32 23.78
C ALA A 158 59.43 -7.30 24.17
N GLU A 159 60.33 -7.40 23.17
CA GLU A 159 61.66 -6.75 23.17
C GLU A 159 62.15 -6.34 21.74
N THR A 160 62.34 -5.03 21.59
CA THR A 160 63.41 -4.18 20.97
C THR A 160 64.33 -4.60 19.79
N GLY A 161 64.59 -3.61 18.89
CA GLY A 161 65.39 -3.62 17.62
C GLY A 161 66.94 -3.72 17.72
N PRO A 162 67.80 -3.00 16.92
CA PRO A 162 67.57 -1.95 15.90
C PRO A 162 68.53 -1.96 14.64
N GLU A 163 68.49 -0.87 13.84
CA GLU A 163 69.56 -0.21 13.04
C GLU A 163 69.82 -0.48 11.52
N SER A 164 69.60 0.60 10.74
CA SER A 164 70.54 1.34 9.83
C SER A 164 70.92 0.81 8.42
N GLY A 165 70.73 1.68 7.40
CA GLY A 165 71.20 1.55 6.00
C GLY A 165 72.73 1.67 5.82
N PRO A 166 73.29 1.68 4.57
CA PRO A 166 73.05 2.74 3.58
C PRO A 166 73.09 2.34 2.06
N GLU A 167 72.72 3.27 1.18
CA GLU A 167 72.97 3.35 -0.29
C GLU A 167 74.40 3.88 -0.62
N PRO A 168 74.85 4.17 -1.89
CA PRO A 168 74.39 3.84 -3.27
C PRO A 168 75.56 3.45 -4.24
N ALA A 169 75.30 3.14 -5.53
CA ALA A 169 76.07 3.63 -6.71
C ALA A 169 75.62 3.06 -8.08
N ALA A 170 75.80 3.88 -9.11
CA ALA A 170 75.34 3.82 -10.51
C ALA A 170 76.08 2.85 -11.48
N ALA A 171 75.48 2.56 -12.65
CA ALA A 171 76.06 2.79 -14.00
C ALA A 171 75.28 2.12 -15.19
N GLU A 172 75.06 2.94 -16.23
CA GLU A 172 75.19 2.70 -17.69
C GLU A 172 74.11 1.98 -18.58
N ALA A 173 73.47 2.83 -19.41
CA ALA A 173 73.32 2.84 -20.89
C ALA A 173 73.07 1.56 -21.72
N GLU A 174 72.14 1.65 -22.71
CA GLU A 174 72.27 1.19 -24.12
C GLU A 174 71.02 1.59 -24.97
N THR A 175 71.28 2.42 -25.99
CA THR A 175 70.79 2.51 -27.40
C THR A 175 69.33 2.23 -27.85
N GLY A 176 68.80 3.12 -28.72
CA GLY A 176 67.48 3.05 -29.41
C GLY A 176 67.48 2.41 -30.82
N PRO A 177 66.36 2.47 -31.58
CA PRO A 177 66.32 3.34 -32.79
C PRO A 177 64.95 3.99 -33.17
N GLU A 178 65.06 5.06 -33.97
CA GLU A 178 64.08 5.93 -34.69
C GLU A 178 63.10 5.20 -35.67
N PRO A 179 61.94 5.78 -36.14
CA PRO A 179 61.88 6.98 -37.02
C PRO A 179 60.64 7.94 -37.03
N ASN A 180 60.95 9.19 -37.44
CA ASN A 180 60.26 10.34 -38.11
C ASN A 180 58.88 10.17 -38.82
N PRO A 181 58.19 11.25 -39.31
CA PRO A 181 57.90 12.61 -38.78
C PRO A 181 56.38 12.99 -38.80
N GLU A 182 56.03 14.13 -38.20
CA GLU A 182 54.69 14.75 -38.05
C GLU A 182 54.02 15.26 -39.35
N PRO A 183 52.68 15.44 -39.36
CA PRO A 183 51.98 16.44 -40.15
C PRO A 183 51.32 17.55 -39.28
N GLU A 184 51.31 18.77 -39.83
CA GLU A 184 50.85 20.05 -39.24
C GLU A 184 49.35 20.12 -38.84
N PRO A 185 48.98 21.02 -37.90
CA PRO A 185 47.62 21.16 -37.40
C PRO A 185 46.74 22.12 -38.22
N ALA A 186 45.49 21.71 -38.46
CA ALA A 186 44.45 22.54 -39.09
C ALA A 186 43.77 23.48 -38.07
N ALA A 187 43.50 24.70 -38.53
CA ALA A 187 43.03 25.87 -37.77
C ALA A 187 41.62 25.72 -37.13
N PRO A 188 41.35 26.42 -36.01
CA PRO A 188 40.05 26.45 -35.33
C PRO A 188 39.04 27.38 -36.03
N ARG A 189 37.77 26.96 -36.01
CA ARG A 189 36.61 27.76 -36.45
C ARG A 189 36.13 28.70 -35.33
N PRO A 190 35.56 29.88 -35.65
CA PRO A 190 35.36 30.98 -34.70
C PRO A 190 34.08 30.86 -33.86
N GLU A 191 34.17 31.39 -32.64
CA GLU A 191 33.07 31.66 -31.71
C GLU A 191 32.16 32.79 -32.24
N PRO A 192 30.84 32.80 -31.93
CA PRO A 192 30.01 33.96 -32.20
C PRO A 192 30.12 35.01 -31.10
N GLU A 193 30.39 36.25 -31.54
CA GLU A 193 30.55 37.46 -30.75
C GLU A 193 29.29 37.91 -29.99
N SER A 194 29.55 38.50 -28.83
CA SER A 194 28.66 39.34 -28.04
C SER A 194 28.13 40.54 -28.83
N ALA A 195 26.81 40.71 -28.89
CA ALA A 195 26.17 41.99 -29.19
C ALA A 195 25.46 42.49 -27.93
N ALA A 196 26.06 43.49 -27.28
CA ALA A 196 25.41 44.31 -26.28
C ALA A 196 24.43 45.26 -26.99
N ALA A 197 23.14 45.14 -26.67
CA ALA A 197 22.16 46.18 -26.89
C ALA A 197 21.38 46.35 -25.58
N GLU A 198 21.56 47.52 -24.94
CA GLU A 198 20.71 47.98 -23.86
C GLU A 198 19.26 48.03 -24.34
N SER A 199 18.35 47.38 -23.62
CA SER A 199 16.91 47.61 -23.72
C SER A 199 16.35 47.64 -22.31
N ALA A 200 15.68 48.76 -22.00
CA ALA A 200 15.02 49.04 -20.73
C ALA A 200 13.92 48.00 -20.42
N PRO A 201 13.57 47.80 -19.14
CA PRO A 201 12.54 46.83 -18.76
C PRO A 201 11.15 47.29 -19.22
N GLU A 202 10.43 46.40 -19.91
CA GLU A 202 8.98 46.51 -20.13
C GLU A 202 8.22 46.33 -18.80
N PRO A 203 7.08 47.02 -18.60
CA PRO A 203 6.31 46.93 -17.38
C PRO A 203 5.56 45.58 -17.27
N GLU A 204 5.45 45.07 -16.05
CA GLU A 204 4.68 43.87 -15.70
C GLU A 204 3.24 43.93 -16.24
N PRO A 205 2.67 42.82 -16.73
CA PRO A 205 1.24 42.75 -16.98
C PRO A 205 0.49 42.81 -15.64
N ALA A 206 -0.34 43.84 -15.49
CA ALA A 206 -1.22 44.00 -14.35
C ALA A 206 -2.07 42.74 -14.11
N ALA A 207 -2.13 42.32 -12.85
CA ALA A 207 -3.04 41.28 -12.39
C ALA A 207 -4.49 41.59 -12.83
N PRO A 208 -5.28 40.59 -13.26
CA PRO A 208 -6.71 40.80 -13.46
C PRO A 208 -7.35 41.17 -12.12
N GLU A 209 -8.16 42.24 -12.11
CA GLU A 209 -8.95 42.64 -10.96
C GLU A 209 -9.87 41.48 -10.53
N PRO A 210 -10.07 41.24 -9.21
CA PRO A 210 -11.02 40.24 -8.75
C PRO A 210 -12.44 40.64 -9.17
N ASP A 211 -13.19 39.68 -9.72
CA ASP A 211 -14.62 39.83 -9.98
C ASP A 211 -15.36 40.29 -8.70
N PRO A 212 -16.36 41.17 -8.81
CA PRO A 212 -17.14 41.60 -7.66
C PRO A 212 -17.89 40.40 -7.05
N GLU A 213 -17.79 40.26 -5.73
CA GLU A 213 -18.51 39.26 -4.95
C GLU A 213 -20.01 39.28 -5.29
N PRO A 214 -20.66 38.12 -5.48
CA PRO A 214 -22.11 38.07 -5.64
C PRO A 214 -22.79 38.56 -4.34
N GLU A 215 -23.74 39.48 -4.47
CA GLU A 215 -24.56 39.98 -3.36
C GLU A 215 -25.19 38.81 -2.55
N PRO A 216 -25.29 38.93 -1.22
CA PRO A 216 -25.89 37.89 -0.39
C PRO A 216 -27.36 37.72 -0.77
N ALA A 217 -27.72 36.49 -1.14
CA ALA A 217 -29.11 36.10 -1.37
C ALA A 217 -29.97 36.43 -0.15
N ALA A 218 -31.15 37.01 -0.40
CA ALA A 218 -32.15 37.28 0.62
C ALA A 218 -32.51 36.00 1.42
N PRO A 219 -32.78 36.10 2.73
CA PRO A 219 -33.08 34.93 3.55
C PRO A 219 -34.39 34.26 3.08
N GLU A 220 -34.31 32.94 2.88
CA GLU A 220 -35.50 32.09 2.67
C GLU A 220 -36.41 32.11 3.91
N PRO A 221 -37.74 32.03 3.74
CA PRO A 221 -38.67 32.01 4.87
C PRO A 221 -38.57 30.67 5.63
N GLU A 222 -38.44 30.74 6.95
CA GLU A 222 -38.41 29.59 7.85
C GLU A 222 -39.65 28.68 7.68
N PRO A 223 -39.51 27.35 7.75
CA PRO A 223 -40.64 26.44 7.82
C PRO A 223 -41.38 26.61 9.17
N ALA A 224 -42.70 26.69 9.10
CA ALA A 224 -43.57 26.79 10.26
C ALA A 224 -43.35 25.61 11.23
N ARG A 225 -43.14 25.94 12.51
CA ARG A 225 -43.14 24.97 13.62
C ARG A 225 -44.54 24.41 13.81
N ASP A 226 -44.69 23.10 13.69
CA ASP A 226 -45.87 22.40 14.17
C ASP A 226 -45.94 22.49 15.71
N PRO A 227 -47.13 22.68 16.30
CA PRO A 227 -47.29 22.73 17.75
C PRO A 227 -47.19 21.33 18.38
N ASP A 228 -46.42 21.22 19.46
CA ASP A 228 -46.34 20.05 20.33
C ASP A 228 -47.73 19.58 20.81
N PRO A 229 -48.01 18.26 20.84
CA PRO A 229 -49.21 17.73 21.48
C PRO A 229 -49.07 17.68 23.01
N ASP A 230 -50.01 18.30 23.70
CA ASP A 230 -50.20 18.28 25.16
C ASP A 230 -50.56 16.87 25.67
N PRO A 231 -50.03 16.39 26.83
CA PRO A 231 -50.22 15.04 27.31
C PRO A 231 -51.42 14.95 28.26
N ALA A 232 -52.49 14.26 27.85
CA ALA A 232 -53.53 13.84 28.77
C ALA A 232 -54.29 12.60 28.25
N ALA A 233 -53.90 11.42 28.73
CA ALA A 233 -54.75 10.23 28.73
C ALA A 233 -54.76 9.65 30.16
N PRO A 234 -55.94 9.41 30.77
CA PRO A 234 -56.04 8.56 31.95
C PRO A 234 -56.31 7.10 31.57
N ASP A 235 -55.76 6.21 32.39
CA ASP A 235 -55.92 4.76 32.42
C ASP A 235 -57.36 4.26 32.19
N ALA A 236 -57.47 3.21 31.37
CA ALA A 236 -58.55 2.25 31.45
C ALA A 236 -58.05 0.85 31.07
N ALA A 237 -57.62 0.10 32.08
CA ALA A 237 -57.52 -1.35 32.01
C ALA A 237 -58.91 -1.94 31.72
N THR A 238 -59.02 -2.86 30.75
CA THR A 238 -60.16 -3.79 30.68
C THR A 238 -59.73 -5.12 30.08
N ALA A 239 -59.61 -6.09 30.98
CA ALA A 239 -59.86 -7.52 30.90
C ALA A 239 -59.99 -8.21 29.52
N ALA A 240 -59.20 -9.28 29.38
CA ALA A 240 -59.46 -10.41 28.49
C ALA A 240 -60.86 -11.01 28.74
N PRO A 241 -61.60 -11.44 27.71
CA PRO A 241 -62.73 -12.32 27.89
C PRO A 241 -62.31 -13.80 27.85
N ASP A 242 -62.76 -14.46 28.89
CA ASP A 242 -62.76 -15.89 29.15
C ASP A 242 -63.58 -16.68 28.11
N ALA A 243 -63.31 -17.98 28.05
CA ALA A 243 -63.82 -18.94 27.09
C ALA A 243 -65.36 -19.14 27.14
N ALA A 244 -65.94 -19.44 25.98
CA ALA A 244 -67.31 -19.94 25.80
C ALA A 244 -67.32 -21.17 24.84
N PRO A 245 -68.35 -22.04 24.91
CA PRO A 245 -68.25 -23.52 24.83
C PRO A 245 -68.28 -24.11 23.41
N PRO A 246 -68.00 -25.42 23.24
CA PRO A 246 -67.97 -26.05 21.92
C PRO A 246 -69.37 -26.34 21.41
N GLY A 247 -69.58 -26.12 20.12
CA GLY A 247 -70.73 -26.65 19.38
C GLY A 247 -71.63 -25.59 18.77
N SER A 248 -71.21 -25.03 17.64
CA SER A 248 -72.15 -24.61 16.61
C SER A 248 -71.52 -24.95 15.26
N LEU A 249 -72.12 -25.91 14.57
CA LEU A 249 -71.72 -26.34 13.24
C LEU A 249 -71.92 -25.17 12.27
N VAL A 250 -70.83 -24.53 11.86
CA VAL A 250 -70.85 -23.57 10.76
C VAL A 250 -71.22 -24.37 9.50
N SER A 251 -72.42 -24.11 8.99
CA SER A 251 -72.86 -24.61 7.68
C SER A 251 -71.83 -24.19 6.63
N PRO A 252 -71.57 -24.99 5.57
CA PRO A 252 -70.71 -24.54 4.49
C PRO A 252 -71.32 -23.26 3.91
N ALA A 253 -70.62 -22.14 4.09
CA ALA A 253 -70.97 -20.89 3.45
C ALA A 253 -70.98 -21.17 1.94
N ASN A 254 -72.11 -20.87 1.31
CA ASN A 254 -72.26 -20.94 -0.14
C ASN A 254 -71.13 -20.06 -0.74
N PRO A 255 -70.33 -20.54 -1.71
CA PRO A 255 -69.25 -19.73 -2.27
C PRO A 255 -69.84 -18.41 -2.76
N VAL A 256 -69.36 -17.30 -2.21
CA VAL A 256 -69.80 -15.97 -2.63
C VAL A 256 -69.25 -15.76 -4.04
N VAL A 257 -70.09 -16.01 -5.04
CA VAL A 257 -69.72 -15.77 -6.44
C VAL A 257 -69.80 -14.27 -6.70
N LEU A 258 -68.69 -13.58 -6.43
CA LEU A 258 -68.55 -12.17 -6.75
C LEU A 258 -68.24 -12.01 -8.25
N PRO A 259 -68.80 -10.99 -8.92
CA PRO A 259 -68.46 -10.73 -10.31
C PRO A 259 -67.00 -10.30 -10.42
N HIS A 260 -66.34 -10.67 -11.53
CA HIS A 260 -64.93 -10.40 -11.80
C HIS A 260 -64.50 -8.95 -11.54
N GLN A 261 -65.35 -7.96 -11.86
CA GLN A 261 -65.04 -6.55 -11.62
C GLN A 261 -64.88 -6.21 -10.13
N VAL A 262 -65.67 -6.86 -9.27
CA VAL A 262 -65.58 -6.67 -7.81
C VAL A 262 -64.32 -7.36 -7.29
N LEU A 263 -64.02 -8.58 -7.74
CA LEU A 263 -62.81 -9.31 -7.36
C LEU A 263 -61.54 -8.57 -7.80
N LYS A 264 -61.54 -7.99 -9.00
CA LYS A 264 -60.46 -7.14 -9.49
C LYS A 264 -60.28 -5.88 -8.64
N ALA A 265 -61.37 -5.26 -8.19
CA ALA A 265 -61.31 -4.09 -7.30
C ALA A 265 -60.78 -4.45 -5.90
N LEU A 266 -60.99 -5.69 -5.44
CA LEU A 266 -60.51 -6.18 -4.15
C LEU A 266 -59.01 -6.51 -4.13
N LEU A 267 -58.33 -6.62 -5.28
CA LEU A 267 -56.91 -7.01 -5.34
C LEU A 267 -56.00 -6.11 -4.50
N GLY A 268 -56.26 -4.79 -4.47
CA GLY A 268 -55.48 -3.86 -3.64
C GLY A 268 -55.70 -4.07 -2.14
N ALA A 269 -56.95 -4.27 -1.71
CA ALA A 269 -57.27 -4.57 -0.31
C ALA A 269 -56.71 -5.95 0.12
N TRP A 270 -56.79 -6.93 -0.78
CA TRP A 270 -56.22 -8.25 -0.57
C TRP A 270 -54.68 -8.21 -0.46
N ALA A 271 -54.00 -7.43 -1.29
CA ALA A 271 -52.54 -7.26 -1.22
C ALA A 271 -52.10 -6.62 0.11
N LEU A 272 -52.94 -5.77 0.71
CA LEU A 272 -52.74 -5.16 2.03
C LEU A 272 -53.24 -6.02 3.20
N SER A 273 -53.71 -7.25 2.95
CA SER A 273 -54.35 -8.12 3.96
C SER A 273 -55.53 -7.47 4.68
N ALA A 274 -56.28 -6.60 3.99
CA ALA A 274 -57.41 -5.83 4.51
C ALA A 274 -58.79 -6.40 4.10
N CYS A 275 -58.82 -7.54 3.39
CA CYS A 275 -60.06 -8.24 3.05
C CYS A 275 -60.59 -9.09 4.23
N SER A 276 -61.90 -9.28 4.30
CA SER A 276 -62.50 -10.29 5.18
C SER A 276 -62.10 -11.72 4.75
N ALA A 277 -62.28 -12.71 5.62
CA ALA A 277 -61.94 -14.11 5.30
C ALA A 277 -62.72 -14.65 4.08
N GLU A 278 -63.99 -14.25 3.92
CA GLU A 278 -64.82 -14.65 2.79
C GLU A 278 -64.36 -14.00 1.47
N GLU A 279 -63.97 -12.73 1.51
CA GLU A 279 -63.43 -12.01 0.35
C GLU A 279 -62.06 -12.53 -0.06
N THR A 280 -61.20 -12.83 0.92
CA THR A 280 -59.88 -13.43 0.67
C THR A 280 -60.00 -14.77 -0.03
N ALA A 281 -60.88 -15.66 0.45
CA ALA A 281 -61.13 -16.95 -0.20
C ALA A 281 -61.67 -16.78 -1.63
N ALA A 282 -62.58 -15.82 -1.86
CA ALA A 282 -63.14 -15.53 -3.17
C ALA A 282 -62.11 -14.94 -4.15
N VAL A 283 -61.19 -14.09 -3.67
CA VAL A 283 -60.08 -13.56 -4.46
C VAL A 283 -59.08 -14.66 -4.78
N GLU A 284 -58.66 -15.47 -3.81
CA GLU A 284 -57.71 -16.56 -4.03
C GLU A 284 -58.22 -17.59 -5.04
N ASP A 285 -59.48 -18.02 -4.94
CA ASP A 285 -60.12 -18.89 -5.93
C ASP A 285 -60.11 -18.23 -7.32
N HIS A 286 -60.41 -16.93 -7.41
CA HIS A 286 -60.37 -16.18 -8.66
C HIS A 286 -58.97 -16.12 -9.30
N LEU A 287 -57.92 -15.93 -8.49
CA LEU A 287 -56.54 -15.85 -8.97
C LEU A 287 -56.08 -17.17 -9.62
N THR A 288 -56.60 -18.33 -9.18
CA THR A 288 -56.31 -19.61 -9.84
C THR A 288 -56.85 -19.71 -11.27
N GLY A 289 -57.92 -18.96 -11.58
CA GLY A 289 -58.62 -19.00 -12.87
C GLY A 289 -58.39 -17.79 -13.78
N CYS A 290 -57.69 -16.74 -13.32
CA CYS A 290 -57.53 -15.48 -14.07
C CYS A 290 -56.09 -14.97 -14.05
N ALA A 291 -55.30 -15.37 -15.05
CA ALA A 291 -53.89 -14.98 -15.17
C ALA A 291 -53.64 -13.46 -15.11
N PRO A 292 -54.42 -12.58 -15.78
CA PRO A 292 -54.21 -11.13 -15.68
C PRO A 292 -54.39 -10.57 -14.25
N CYS A 293 -55.32 -11.12 -13.47
CA CYS A 293 -55.52 -10.72 -12.08
C CYS A 293 -54.44 -11.32 -11.16
N ALA A 294 -53.91 -12.50 -11.47
CA ALA A 294 -52.76 -13.08 -10.77
C ALA A 294 -51.49 -12.25 -10.97
N ASP A 295 -51.20 -11.83 -12.21
CA ASP A 295 -50.06 -10.97 -12.52
C ASP A 295 -50.18 -9.62 -11.80
N GLU A 296 -51.37 -9.03 -11.80
CA GLU A 296 -51.62 -7.77 -11.09
C GLU A 296 -51.53 -7.93 -9.57
N ALA A 297 -52.04 -9.04 -9.02
CA ALA A 297 -51.94 -9.34 -7.59
C ALA A 297 -50.48 -9.50 -7.12
N LEU A 298 -49.62 -10.11 -7.94
CA LEU A 298 -48.18 -10.20 -7.68
C LEU A 298 -47.54 -8.82 -7.67
N ARG A 299 -47.80 -8.00 -8.69
CA ARG A 299 -47.29 -6.60 -8.74
C ARG A 299 -47.73 -5.77 -7.55
N LEU A 300 -48.99 -5.90 -7.13
CA LEU A 300 -49.52 -5.19 -5.97
C LEU A 300 -48.88 -5.67 -4.67
N ARG A 301 -48.60 -6.96 -4.50
CA ARG A 301 -47.86 -7.48 -3.33
C ARG A 301 -46.42 -6.99 -3.31
N ASP A 302 -45.73 -6.99 -4.45
CA ASP A 302 -44.37 -6.43 -4.57
C ASP A 302 -44.35 -4.95 -4.20
N ALA A 303 -45.35 -4.19 -4.66
CA ALA A 303 -45.50 -2.76 -4.33
C ALA A 303 -45.85 -2.51 -2.85
N VAL A 304 -46.67 -3.36 -2.22
CA VAL A 304 -46.97 -3.28 -0.78
C VAL A 304 -45.71 -3.53 0.06
N GLY A 305 -44.75 -4.31 -0.44
CA GLY A 305 -43.42 -4.45 0.18
C GLY A 305 -42.66 -3.12 0.29
N LEU A 306 -42.88 -2.18 -0.63
CA LEU A 306 -42.29 -0.83 -0.59
C LEU A 306 -42.99 0.12 0.38
N LEU A 307 -44.21 -0.22 0.82
CA LEU A 307 -45.01 0.57 1.78
C LEU A 307 -44.85 0.09 3.23
N HIS A 308 -44.22 -1.07 3.45
CA HIS A 308 -43.91 -1.55 4.80
C HIS A 308 -42.78 -0.71 5.40
N THR A 309 -43.13 0.13 6.37
CA THR A 309 -42.21 1.00 7.12
C THR A 309 -41.15 0.24 7.91
N ASP A 310 -41.35 -1.06 8.17
CA ASP A 310 -40.46 -1.91 8.98
C ASP A 310 -39.53 -2.81 8.15
N GLY A 311 -39.51 -2.66 6.82
CA GLY A 311 -38.49 -3.29 5.98
C GLY A 311 -37.15 -2.59 6.14
N SER A 312 -36.05 -3.35 6.32
CA SER A 312 -34.71 -2.76 6.31
C SER A 312 -34.51 -1.97 5.00
N LEU A 313 -34.19 -0.68 5.12
CA LEU A 313 -33.76 0.18 4.02
C LEU A 313 -32.32 -0.13 3.57
N ASP A 314 -31.71 -1.19 4.11
CA ASP A 314 -30.39 -1.62 3.72
C ASP A 314 -30.44 -2.21 2.32
N LEU A 315 -29.89 -1.46 1.38
CA LEU A 315 -29.57 -1.97 0.06
C LEU A 315 -28.63 -3.17 0.21
N ASP A 316 -28.81 -4.17 -0.66
CA ASP A 316 -27.86 -5.26 -0.83
C ASP A 316 -26.43 -4.67 -0.89
N PRO A 317 -25.51 -5.10 0.00
CA PRO A 317 -24.16 -4.51 0.06
C PRO A 317 -23.38 -4.68 -1.26
N THR A 318 -23.74 -5.67 -2.09
CA THR A 318 -23.17 -5.90 -3.43
C THR A 318 -23.76 -4.99 -4.50
N LEU A 319 -24.89 -4.30 -4.24
CA LEU A 319 -25.59 -3.48 -5.24
C LEU A 319 -24.67 -2.40 -5.79
N ARG A 320 -23.91 -1.71 -4.92
CA ARG A 320 -22.96 -0.68 -5.34
C ARG A 320 -21.92 -1.27 -6.30
N THR A 321 -21.29 -2.38 -5.93
CA THR A 321 -20.28 -3.05 -6.77
C THR A 321 -20.88 -3.47 -8.11
N ARG A 322 -22.04 -4.14 -8.12
CA ARG A 322 -22.74 -4.53 -9.36
C ARG A 322 -23.10 -3.35 -10.26
N VAL A 323 -23.52 -2.23 -9.66
CA VAL A 323 -23.84 -1.00 -10.41
C VAL A 323 -22.57 -0.39 -11.00
N LEU A 324 -21.50 -0.27 -10.22
CA LEU A 324 -20.22 0.26 -10.68
C LEU A 324 -19.61 -0.63 -11.77
N ASP A 325 -19.57 -1.95 -11.58
CA ASP A 325 -19.11 -2.91 -12.60
C ASP A 325 -19.92 -2.77 -13.89
N GLY A 326 -21.25 -2.66 -13.78
CA GLY A 326 -22.11 -2.41 -14.92
C GLY A 326 -21.82 -1.07 -15.61
N CYS A 327 -21.49 -0.03 -14.85
CA CYS A 327 -21.10 1.27 -15.39
C CYS A 327 -19.74 1.22 -16.10
N PHE A 328 -18.72 0.62 -15.48
CA PHE A 328 -17.39 0.47 -16.05
C PHE A 328 -17.37 -0.44 -17.27
N GLY A 329 -18.17 -1.51 -17.28
CA GLY A 329 -18.35 -2.36 -18.46
C GLY A 329 -18.98 -1.63 -19.65
N ARG A 330 -19.88 -0.66 -19.39
CA ARG A 330 -20.48 0.17 -20.45
C ARG A 330 -19.59 1.31 -20.92
N ARG A 331 -18.82 1.90 -20.00
CA ARG A 331 -17.93 3.02 -20.26
C ARG A 331 -16.57 2.74 -19.60
N PRO A 332 -15.69 1.97 -20.27
CA PRO A 332 -14.36 1.71 -19.73
C PRO A 332 -13.58 3.02 -19.62
N ALA A 333 -12.68 3.09 -18.63
CA ALA A 333 -11.76 4.20 -18.49
C ALA A 333 -10.93 4.33 -19.77
N ARG A 334 -10.82 5.56 -20.29
CA ARG A 334 -10.01 5.82 -21.50
C ARG A 334 -8.53 5.53 -21.25
N ILE A 335 -8.08 5.79 -20.04
CA ILE A 335 -6.73 5.52 -19.55
C ILE A 335 -6.92 4.76 -18.24
N PRO A 336 -6.74 3.43 -18.23
CA PRO A 336 -6.85 2.65 -17.01
C PRO A 336 -5.62 2.84 -16.12
N VAL A 337 -5.82 2.76 -14.81
CA VAL A 337 -4.71 2.64 -13.84
C VAL A 337 -4.00 1.30 -14.11
N PRO A 338 -2.65 1.26 -14.16
CA PRO A 338 -1.92 0.02 -14.28
C PRO A 338 -2.25 -0.94 -13.15
N GLU A 339 -2.40 -2.23 -13.46
CA GLU A 339 -2.81 -3.23 -12.47
C GLU A 339 -1.86 -3.30 -11.26
N TRP A 340 -0.56 -3.11 -11.48
CA TRP A 340 0.44 -3.09 -10.41
C TRP A 340 0.34 -1.86 -9.50
N ALA A 341 -0.24 -0.75 -9.99
CA ALA A 341 -0.43 0.48 -9.21
C ALA A 341 -1.77 0.52 -8.48
N ALA A 342 -2.70 -0.40 -8.78
CA ALA A 342 -4.04 -0.43 -8.20
C ALA A 342 -4.07 -0.50 -6.66
N PRO A 343 -3.17 -1.25 -5.97
CA PRO A 343 -3.11 -1.21 -4.51
C PRO A 343 -2.74 0.16 -3.96
N TYR A 344 -1.77 0.85 -4.57
CA TYR A 344 -1.37 2.19 -4.14
C TYR A 344 -2.50 3.22 -4.34
N ASP A 345 -3.17 3.20 -5.50
CA ASP A 345 -4.34 4.05 -5.77
C ASP A 345 -5.48 3.80 -4.75
N ALA A 346 -5.75 2.54 -4.44
CA ALA A 346 -6.83 2.18 -3.52
C ALA A 346 -6.53 2.57 -2.06
N GLU A 347 -5.32 2.33 -1.56
CA GLU A 347 -4.99 2.64 -0.17
C GLU A 347 -4.83 4.16 0.05
N THR A 348 -4.25 4.89 -0.90
CA THR A 348 -4.22 6.37 -0.84
C THR A 348 -5.63 6.98 -0.91
N ALA A 349 -6.51 6.44 -1.74
CA ALA A 349 -7.91 6.88 -1.80
C ALA A 349 -8.68 6.58 -0.50
N ARG A 350 -8.43 5.42 0.12
CA ARG A 350 -9.01 5.06 1.42
C ARG A 350 -8.53 5.98 2.53
N LEU A 351 -7.23 6.28 2.57
CA LEU A 351 -6.68 7.22 3.55
C LEU A 351 -7.23 8.63 3.32
N ASP A 352 -7.31 9.11 2.07
CA ASP A 352 -7.92 10.42 1.77
C ASP A 352 -9.41 10.48 2.18
N ALA A 353 -10.15 9.36 2.12
CA ALA A 353 -11.51 9.29 2.64
C ALA A 353 -11.56 9.52 4.15
N LEU A 354 -10.71 8.83 4.93
CA LEU A 354 -10.56 9.07 6.37
C LEU A 354 -10.20 10.55 6.64
N LEU A 355 -9.16 11.07 5.98
CA LEU A 355 -8.66 12.44 6.20
C LEU A 355 -9.70 13.52 5.85
N ARG A 356 -10.62 13.22 4.93
CA ARG A 356 -11.73 14.11 4.58
C ARG A 356 -12.77 14.17 5.71
N ASP A 357 -13.01 13.06 6.40
CA ASP A 357 -14.07 12.92 7.40
C ASP A 357 -13.70 13.46 8.78
N ILE A 358 -12.41 13.47 9.12
CA ILE A 358 -11.90 14.05 10.38
C ILE A 358 -11.88 15.59 10.35
N GLY A 359 -12.14 16.21 11.50
CA GLY A 359 -12.13 17.64 11.74
C GLY A 359 -10.73 18.21 11.97
N ASP A 360 -10.62 19.55 11.94
CA ASP A 360 -9.32 20.24 11.99
C ASP A 360 -8.50 19.97 13.26
N SER A 361 -9.14 19.76 14.41
CA SER A 361 -8.44 19.44 15.67
C SER A 361 -7.79 18.06 15.66
N GLU A 362 -8.39 17.10 14.95
CA GLU A 362 -7.92 15.71 14.88
C GLU A 362 -6.62 15.58 14.09
N TRP A 363 -6.29 16.55 13.23
CA TRP A 363 -4.97 16.64 12.58
C TRP A 363 -3.81 16.78 13.56
N HIS A 364 -4.08 17.18 14.80
CA HIS A 364 -3.12 17.28 15.90
C HIS A 364 -3.21 16.12 16.89
N ALA A 365 -4.08 15.13 16.65
CA ALA A 365 -4.16 13.94 17.49
C ALA A 365 -2.79 13.24 17.52
N PRO A 366 -2.32 12.82 18.72
CA PRO A 366 -1.01 12.20 18.87
C PRO A 366 -1.02 10.80 18.26
N VAL A 367 -0.09 10.54 17.34
CA VAL A 367 0.14 9.21 16.76
C VAL A 367 1.47 8.67 17.26
N ARG A 368 1.53 7.37 17.55
CA ARG A 368 2.76 6.67 17.92
C ARG A 368 3.13 5.69 16.82
N LEU A 369 4.04 6.12 15.95
CA LEU A 369 4.64 5.25 14.94
C LEU A 369 5.52 4.21 15.60
N GLN A 370 5.53 2.99 15.06
CA GLN A 370 6.26 1.84 15.60
C GLN A 370 6.95 1.09 14.47
N TRP A 371 8.17 0.63 14.72
CA TRP A 371 8.96 -0.20 13.81
C TRP A 371 9.92 -1.07 14.64
N PHE A 372 10.66 -1.95 13.98
CA PHE A 372 11.61 -2.86 14.59
C PHE A 372 13.04 -2.54 14.18
N GLU A 373 13.91 -2.31 15.14
CA GLU A 373 15.31 -1.93 14.94
C GLU A 373 16.14 -2.43 16.12
N GLU A 374 17.39 -2.85 15.88
CA GLU A 374 18.30 -3.34 16.94
C GLU A 374 17.68 -4.45 17.84
N GLU A 375 16.99 -5.42 17.24
CA GLU A 375 16.32 -6.53 17.95
C GLU A 375 15.20 -6.11 18.91
N ARG A 376 14.65 -4.89 18.78
CA ARG A 376 13.58 -4.37 19.63
C ARG A 376 12.59 -3.52 18.85
N GLN A 377 11.40 -3.39 19.41
CA GLN A 377 10.41 -2.45 18.91
C GLN A 377 10.80 -1.03 19.35
N VAL A 378 10.81 -0.11 18.39
CA VAL A 378 11.11 1.30 18.56
C VAL A 378 9.85 2.11 18.24
N SER A 379 9.70 3.28 18.84
CA SER A 379 8.55 4.14 18.57
C SER A 379 8.91 5.62 18.51
N ARG A 380 8.13 6.37 17.73
CA ARG A 380 8.23 7.82 17.58
C ARG A 380 6.86 8.45 17.74
N ARG A 381 6.78 9.50 18.56
CA ARG A 381 5.56 10.31 18.68
C ARG A 381 5.52 11.35 17.57
N THR A 382 4.36 11.49 16.95
CA THR A 382 4.05 12.52 15.95
C THR A 382 2.57 12.89 16.05
N THR A 383 2.03 13.52 15.02
CA THR A 383 0.59 13.83 14.87
C THR A 383 0.06 13.24 13.57
N VAL A 384 -1.26 13.18 13.38
CA VAL A 384 -1.88 12.82 12.09
C VAL A 384 -1.25 13.60 10.94
N ALA A 385 -1.10 14.92 11.07
CA ALA A 385 -0.46 15.74 10.05
C ALA A 385 1.03 15.38 9.83
N GLY A 386 1.73 14.97 10.90
CA GLY A 386 3.10 14.49 10.80
C GLY A 386 3.23 13.16 10.06
N VAL A 387 2.28 12.24 10.24
CA VAL A 387 2.21 10.97 9.48
C VAL A 387 2.00 11.23 7.99
N ILE A 388 1.08 12.12 7.62
CA ILE A 388 0.87 12.47 6.21
C ILE A 388 2.12 13.15 5.61
N GLY A 389 2.80 13.98 6.39
CA GLY A 389 4.09 14.55 6.01
C GLY A 389 5.17 13.48 5.76
N HIS A 390 5.25 12.47 6.63
CA HIS A 390 6.12 11.31 6.47
C HIS A 390 5.81 10.55 5.16
N LEU A 391 4.54 10.18 4.94
CA LEU A 391 4.13 9.46 3.72
C LEU A 391 4.49 10.25 2.45
N MET A 392 4.20 11.55 2.43
CA MET A 392 4.54 12.44 1.31
C MET A 392 6.05 12.52 1.08
N ALA A 393 6.83 12.64 2.16
CA ALA A 393 8.28 12.69 2.07
C ALA A 393 8.84 11.42 1.44
N VAL A 394 8.40 10.23 1.87
CA VAL A 394 8.92 8.96 1.33
C VAL A 394 8.39 8.67 -0.08
N ASP A 395 7.14 9.04 -0.40
CA ASP A 395 6.57 8.92 -1.76
C ASP A 395 7.31 9.81 -2.78
N GLY A 396 8.11 10.78 -2.32
CA GLY A 396 9.06 11.50 -3.16
C GLY A 396 10.10 10.61 -3.86
N LEU A 397 10.39 9.40 -3.33
CA LEU A 397 11.23 8.40 -4.01
C LEU A 397 10.62 7.93 -5.34
N LEU A 398 9.30 7.69 -5.35
CA LEU A 398 8.57 7.33 -6.57
C LEU A 398 8.49 8.53 -7.51
N SER A 399 8.34 9.73 -6.96
CA SER A 399 8.29 10.98 -7.74
C SER A 399 9.61 11.16 -8.51
N ALA A 400 10.74 11.02 -7.83
CA ALA A 400 12.07 11.11 -8.44
C ALA A 400 12.28 10.03 -9.51
N ALA A 401 11.86 8.78 -9.28
CA ALA A 401 11.97 7.69 -10.26
C ALA A 401 11.12 7.93 -11.52
N LEU A 402 10.00 8.65 -11.38
CA LEU A 402 9.13 9.06 -12.48
C LEU A 402 9.53 10.39 -13.14
N GLY A 403 10.57 11.06 -12.65
CA GLY A 403 11.01 12.36 -13.14
C GLY A 403 10.09 13.52 -12.77
N LEU A 404 9.32 13.37 -11.69
CA LEU A 404 8.47 14.39 -11.09
C LEU A 404 9.22 15.16 -10.00
N ASP A 405 8.68 16.30 -9.60
CA ASP A 405 9.23 17.11 -8.51
C ASP A 405 9.20 16.34 -7.18
N ASP A 406 10.30 16.41 -6.42
CA ASP A 406 10.41 15.82 -5.08
C ASP A 406 9.96 16.85 -4.03
N PRO A 407 9.05 16.51 -3.09
CA PRO A 407 8.58 17.43 -2.05
C PRO A 407 9.68 17.94 -1.10
N LEU A 408 10.85 17.29 -1.05
CA LEU A 408 12.02 17.75 -0.29
C LEU A 408 12.95 18.69 -1.09
N ASP A 409 12.49 19.11 -2.27
CA ASP A 409 13.08 20.00 -3.28
C ASP A 409 14.45 20.64 -2.95
N GLY A 410 15.47 20.30 -3.75
CA GLY A 410 16.85 20.77 -3.56
C GLY A 410 17.95 20.00 -4.29
N GLY A 411 17.60 19.07 -5.21
CA GLY A 411 18.58 18.31 -6.01
C GLY A 411 19.47 17.35 -5.21
N ARG A 412 19.16 17.14 -3.92
CA ARG A 412 19.93 16.33 -2.96
C ARG A 412 19.05 15.71 -1.87
N ALA A 413 17.78 15.44 -2.19
CA ALA A 413 16.90 14.78 -1.23
C ALA A 413 17.50 13.42 -0.81
N PRO A 414 17.49 13.08 0.49
CA PRO A 414 17.98 11.79 0.95
C PRO A 414 17.25 10.64 0.26
N LEU A 415 17.93 9.50 0.10
CA LEU A 415 17.33 8.28 -0.44
C LEU A 415 16.75 7.38 0.66
N ASP A 416 17.30 7.49 1.87
CA ASP A 416 16.87 6.72 3.02
C ASP A 416 15.51 7.25 3.56
N PRO A 417 14.47 6.39 3.72
CA PRO A 417 13.15 6.82 4.20
C PRO A 417 13.17 7.54 5.55
N THR A 418 14.01 7.10 6.49
CA THR A 418 14.11 7.71 7.82
C THR A 418 14.72 9.10 7.70
N GLU A 419 15.82 9.25 6.95
CA GLU A 419 16.45 10.55 6.69
C GLU A 419 15.50 11.52 5.97
N ARG A 420 14.71 11.04 5.00
CA ARG A 420 13.69 11.84 4.31
C ARG A 420 12.63 12.36 5.27
N THR A 421 12.13 11.48 6.12
CA THR A 421 11.12 11.83 7.14
C THR A 421 11.62 12.88 8.12
N GLU A 422 12.82 12.68 8.67
CA GLU A 422 13.41 13.65 9.60
C GLU A 422 13.78 14.97 8.91
N THR A 423 14.20 14.93 7.63
CA THR A 423 14.40 16.14 6.82
C THR A 423 13.09 16.91 6.64
N TYR A 424 11.99 16.23 6.31
CA TYR A 424 10.68 16.86 6.18
C TYR A 424 10.22 17.49 7.50
N TRP A 425 10.26 16.72 8.59
CA TRP A 425 9.81 17.18 9.90
C TRP A 425 10.64 18.34 10.43
N SER A 426 11.97 18.32 10.25
CA SER A 426 12.85 19.41 10.68
C SER A 426 12.68 20.68 9.85
N ALA A 427 12.36 20.57 8.56
CA ALA A 427 12.07 21.73 7.71
C ALA A 427 10.72 22.40 8.05
N THR A 428 9.79 21.65 8.67
CA THR A 428 8.45 22.15 8.96
C THR A 428 8.46 23.06 10.20
N ARG A 429 8.61 24.37 9.99
CA ARG A 429 8.77 25.40 11.05
C ARG A 429 7.55 25.60 11.98
N ARG A 430 6.38 25.06 11.63
CA ARG A 430 5.14 25.16 12.41
C ARG A 430 4.59 23.76 12.61
N PRO A 431 3.82 23.50 13.68
CA PRO A 431 3.12 22.23 13.82
C PRO A 431 2.38 21.92 12.50
N PRO A 432 2.61 20.75 11.89
CA PRO A 432 1.90 20.36 10.67
C PRO A 432 0.38 20.42 10.93
N THR A 433 -0.38 20.92 9.96
CA THR A 433 -1.85 21.05 10.04
C THR A 433 -2.48 20.29 8.88
N ARG A 434 -3.82 20.34 8.77
CA ARG A 434 -4.58 19.88 7.60
C ARG A 434 -4.04 20.36 6.24
N ALA A 435 -3.29 21.47 6.20
CA ALA A 435 -2.66 21.98 4.98
C ALA A 435 -1.76 20.96 4.26
N VAL A 436 -1.22 19.94 4.95
CA VAL A 436 -0.41 18.88 4.33
C VAL A 436 -1.22 17.94 3.43
N ARG A 437 -2.55 17.87 3.60
CA ARG A 437 -3.43 16.97 2.85
C ARG A 437 -3.38 17.23 1.35
N GLU A 438 -3.50 18.49 0.94
CA GLU A 438 -3.64 18.83 -0.48
C GLU A 438 -2.36 18.55 -1.28
N PRO A 439 -1.15 18.93 -0.80
CA PRO A 439 0.10 18.53 -1.45
C PRO A 439 0.31 17.02 -1.52
N TRP A 440 0.05 16.29 -0.42
CA TRP A 440 0.16 14.83 -0.41
C TRP A 440 -0.80 14.19 -1.43
N ARG A 441 -2.07 14.62 -1.44
CA ARG A 441 -3.07 14.12 -2.38
C ARG A 441 -2.70 14.42 -3.84
N ALA A 442 -2.22 15.64 -4.11
CA ALA A 442 -1.77 16.03 -5.44
C ALA A 442 -0.60 15.17 -5.92
N GLN A 443 0.36 14.87 -5.03
CA GLN A 443 1.48 13.97 -5.33
C GLN A 443 0.99 12.56 -5.67
N SER A 444 0.15 11.94 -4.82
CA SER A 444 -0.38 10.59 -5.10
C SER A 444 -1.13 10.53 -6.43
N HIS A 445 -1.91 11.58 -6.74
CA HIS A 445 -2.62 11.67 -8.01
C HIS A 445 -1.67 11.81 -9.21
N GLU A 446 -0.61 12.62 -9.11
CA GLU A 446 0.35 12.80 -10.18
C GLU A 446 1.21 11.55 -10.41
N LEU A 447 1.54 10.81 -9.35
CA LEU A 447 2.18 9.50 -9.43
C LEU A 447 1.33 8.51 -10.25
N ILE A 448 0.06 8.34 -9.88
CA ILE A 448 -0.87 7.45 -10.59
C ILE A 448 -1.09 7.92 -12.04
N ARG A 449 -1.27 9.22 -12.25
CA ARG A 449 -1.43 9.81 -13.57
C ARG A 449 -0.23 9.49 -14.45
N THR A 450 0.97 9.81 -13.98
CA THR A 450 2.22 9.59 -14.72
C THR A 450 2.43 8.10 -15.02
N ALA A 451 2.24 7.22 -14.03
CA ALA A 451 2.31 5.78 -14.23
C ALA A 451 1.32 5.26 -15.28
N SER A 452 0.11 5.84 -15.35
CA SER A 452 -0.94 5.45 -16.29
C SER A 452 -0.66 5.89 -17.74
N PHE A 453 0.12 6.96 -17.92
CA PHE A 453 0.55 7.42 -19.24
C PHE A 453 1.90 6.88 -19.68
N ALA A 454 2.69 6.35 -18.75
CA ALA A 454 4.02 5.86 -19.03
C ALA A 454 4.00 4.52 -19.81
N GLY A 455 5.08 4.25 -20.55
CA GLY A 455 5.21 3.04 -21.35
C GLY A 455 5.36 1.78 -20.48
N ARG A 456 5.18 0.59 -21.08
CA ARG A 456 5.22 -0.71 -20.38
C ARG A 456 6.46 -0.96 -19.52
N ASN A 457 7.58 -0.31 -19.83
CA ASN A 457 8.85 -0.50 -19.12
C ASN A 457 8.96 0.32 -17.83
N VAL A 458 8.02 1.25 -17.55
CA VAL A 458 8.09 2.11 -16.36
C VAL A 458 7.99 1.31 -15.06
N ALA A 459 7.30 0.17 -15.09
CA ALA A 459 7.11 -0.70 -13.94
C ALA A 459 8.44 -1.29 -13.41
N GLU A 460 9.42 -1.46 -14.31
CA GLU A 460 10.74 -2.01 -14.02
C GLU A 460 11.78 -0.93 -13.67
N THR A 461 11.39 0.36 -13.68
CA THR A 461 12.29 1.45 -13.30
C THR A 461 12.74 1.26 -11.86
N SER A 462 14.05 1.32 -11.62
CA SER A 462 14.62 1.15 -10.28
C SER A 462 14.32 2.37 -9.40
N VAL A 463 13.72 2.13 -8.23
CA VAL A 463 13.51 3.10 -7.16
C VAL A 463 14.50 2.80 -6.05
N SER A 464 15.40 3.74 -5.74
CA SER A 464 16.40 3.57 -4.68
C SER A 464 15.84 4.01 -3.33
N TYR A 465 16.01 3.17 -2.32
CA TYR A 465 15.72 3.42 -0.91
C TYR A 465 17.03 3.65 -0.11
N GLY A 466 18.14 3.95 -0.81
CA GLY A 466 19.47 4.05 -0.23
C GLY A 466 20.13 2.68 -0.12
N ALA A 467 19.80 1.91 0.92
CA ALA A 467 20.44 0.60 1.19
C ALA A 467 20.04 -0.50 0.21
N PHE A 468 18.88 -0.36 -0.44
CA PHE A 468 18.35 -1.30 -1.42
C PHE A 468 17.57 -0.54 -2.51
N ALA A 469 17.15 -1.27 -3.54
CA ALA A 469 16.30 -0.74 -4.58
C ALA A 469 15.19 -1.73 -4.95
N LEU A 470 14.04 -1.21 -5.34
CA LEU A 470 12.89 -1.98 -5.82
C LEU A 470 12.51 -1.51 -7.23
N PRO A 471 12.04 -2.40 -8.12
CA PRO A 471 11.29 -1.98 -9.30
C PRO A 471 10.10 -1.09 -8.90
N LEU A 472 9.73 -0.11 -9.71
CA LEU A 472 8.65 0.84 -9.41
C LEU A 472 7.33 0.14 -9.03
N GLN A 473 7.03 -0.99 -9.65
CA GLN A 473 5.84 -1.78 -9.30
C GLN A 473 5.88 -2.34 -7.87
N ASP A 474 7.04 -2.78 -7.41
CA ASP A 474 7.24 -3.28 -6.05
C ASP A 474 7.34 -2.10 -5.07
N ALA A 475 7.97 -0.99 -5.46
CA ALA A 475 7.97 0.23 -4.67
C ALA A 475 6.55 0.75 -4.45
N ALA A 476 5.69 0.74 -5.46
CA ALA A 476 4.28 1.14 -5.31
C ALA A 476 3.50 0.20 -4.37
N LEU A 477 3.79 -1.10 -4.37
CA LEU A 477 3.24 -2.07 -3.41
C LEU A 477 3.74 -1.81 -1.98
N ASP A 478 5.03 -1.53 -1.81
CA ASP A 478 5.62 -1.09 -0.54
C ASP A 478 4.93 0.18 -0.02
N ARG A 479 4.77 1.21 -0.88
CA ARG A 479 4.07 2.45 -0.50
C ARG A 479 2.59 2.20 -0.18
N ALA A 480 1.92 1.27 -0.86
CA ALA A 480 0.55 0.89 -0.55
C ALA A 480 0.44 0.24 0.83
N PHE A 481 1.39 -0.63 1.18
CA PHE A 481 1.49 -1.25 2.50
C PHE A 481 1.67 -0.19 3.59
N GLU A 482 2.64 0.72 3.42
CA GLU A 482 2.90 1.82 4.35
C GLU A 482 1.69 2.75 4.50
N CYS A 483 0.99 3.06 3.40
CA CYS A 483 -0.23 3.87 3.44
C CYS A 483 -1.36 3.18 4.22
N TRP A 484 -1.52 1.86 4.09
CA TRP A 484 -2.51 1.12 4.86
C TRP A 484 -2.15 1.06 6.36
N VAL A 485 -0.90 0.71 6.68
CA VAL A 485 -0.40 0.62 8.07
C VAL A 485 -0.58 1.96 8.78
N HIS A 486 -0.07 3.04 8.19
CA HIS A 486 -0.18 4.37 8.78
C HIS A 486 -1.60 4.95 8.73
N GLY A 487 -2.44 4.51 7.80
CA GLY A 487 -3.87 4.77 7.85
C GLY A 487 -4.52 4.13 9.08
N GLY A 488 -4.08 2.93 9.47
CA GLY A 488 -4.43 2.29 10.72
C GLY A 488 -3.96 3.08 11.95
N ASP A 489 -2.70 3.53 11.96
CA ASP A 489 -2.16 4.36 13.06
C ASP A 489 -2.97 5.65 13.28
N ILE A 490 -3.37 6.30 12.18
CA ILE A 490 -4.22 7.49 12.22
C ILE A 490 -5.61 7.13 12.71
N ALA A 491 -6.19 6.04 12.18
CA ALA A 491 -7.53 5.59 12.52
C ALA A 491 -7.65 5.26 14.02
N ASP A 492 -6.65 4.58 14.59
CA ASP A 492 -6.58 4.29 16.03
C ASP A 492 -6.46 5.58 16.86
N ALA A 493 -5.74 6.59 16.37
CA ALA A 493 -5.58 7.87 17.09
C ALA A 493 -6.84 8.76 17.09
N VAL A 494 -7.76 8.53 16.16
CA VAL A 494 -9.00 9.33 15.98
C VAL A 494 -10.28 8.50 16.09
N ASP A 495 -10.18 7.28 16.60
CA ASP A 495 -11.29 6.34 16.77
C ASP A 495 -12.12 6.11 15.48
N TYR A 496 -11.43 5.93 14.34
CA TYR A 496 -12.04 5.74 13.03
C TYR A 496 -12.02 4.26 12.58
N PRO A 497 -13.10 3.73 11.98
CA PRO A 497 -13.09 2.35 11.47
C PRO A 497 -12.24 2.20 10.21
N TYR A 498 -11.15 1.43 10.28
CA TYR A 498 -10.23 1.22 9.15
C TYR A 498 -9.93 -0.28 8.94
N PRO A 499 -10.67 -0.99 8.06
CA PRO A 499 -10.52 -2.44 7.88
C PRO A 499 -9.22 -2.82 7.14
N ALA A 500 -8.90 -4.11 7.03
CA ALA A 500 -7.81 -4.55 6.17
C ALA A 500 -8.04 -4.22 4.67
N PRO A 501 -7.01 -4.26 3.81
CA PRO A 501 -7.14 -4.13 2.36
C PRO A 501 -7.99 -5.25 1.77
N SER A 502 -8.33 -5.13 0.48
CA SER A 502 -8.97 -6.25 -0.23
C SER A 502 -8.05 -7.48 -0.22
N ALA A 503 -8.62 -8.69 -0.22
CA ALA A 503 -7.85 -9.93 -0.23
C ALA A 503 -6.79 -9.98 -1.34
N ALA A 504 -7.13 -9.45 -2.53
CA ALA A 504 -6.21 -9.40 -3.66
C ALA A 504 -5.05 -8.41 -3.44
N HIS A 505 -5.30 -7.26 -2.80
CA HIS A 505 -4.26 -6.29 -2.47
C HIS A 505 -3.37 -6.81 -1.35
N LEU A 506 -3.98 -7.36 -0.29
CA LEU A 506 -3.27 -7.94 0.84
C LEU A 506 -2.36 -9.08 0.39
N HIS A 507 -2.82 -9.98 -0.48
CA HIS A 507 -1.99 -11.04 -1.06
C HIS A 507 -0.73 -10.50 -1.76
N ARG A 508 -0.85 -9.40 -2.52
CA ARG A 508 0.30 -8.79 -3.22
C ARG A 508 1.29 -8.14 -2.27
N MET A 509 0.81 -7.50 -1.21
CA MET A 509 1.67 -6.93 -0.17
C MET A 509 2.43 -8.03 0.59
N ILE A 510 1.75 -9.13 0.91
CA ILE A 510 2.34 -10.31 1.56
C ILE A 510 3.36 -10.99 0.64
N ASP A 511 3.04 -11.13 -0.64
CA ASP A 511 3.96 -11.68 -1.64
C ASP A 511 5.25 -10.85 -1.74
N LEU A 512 5.13 -9.52 -1.79
CA LEU A 512 6.30 -8.64 -1.79
C LEU A 512 7.14 -8.85 -0.53
N ALA A 513 6.52 -8.81 0.66
CA ALA A 513 7.24 -9.03 1.91
C ALA A 513 7.96 -10.39 1.93
N ALA A 514 7.27 -11.46 1.52
CA ALA A 514 7.85 -12.80 1.40
C ALA A 514 9.05 -12.86 0.45
N ARG A 515 8.98 -12.17 -0.71
CA ARG A 515 10.10 -12.06 -1.67
C ARG A 515 11.29 -11.29 -1.10
N MET A 516 11.08 -10.37 -0.16
CA MET A 516 12.14 -9.59 0.49
C MET A 516 12.86 -10.36 1.61
N LEU A 517 12.22 -11.38 2.21
CA LEU A 517 12.76 -12.11 3.36
C LEU A 517 14.15 -12.75 3.14
N PRO A 518 14.47 -13.39 2.00
CA PRO A 518 15.81 -13.96 1.80
C PRO A 518 16.92 -12.90 1.84
N ALA A 519 16.67 -11.71 1.30
CA ALA A 519 17.63 -10.60 1.33
C ALA A 519 17.73 -9.99 2.73
N ALA A 520 16.61 -9.79 3.43
CA ALA A 520 16.59 -9.31 4.80
C ALA A 520 17.35 -10.27 5.75
N LEU A 521 17.15 -11.58 5.59
CA LEU A 521 17.86 -12.60 6.34
C LEU A 521 19.36 -12.59 6.06
N ALA A 522 19.77 -12.41 4.80
CA ALA A 522 21.17 -12.26 4.44
C ALA A 522 21.80 -11.00 5.07
N GLY A 523 21.09 -9.87 5.06
CA GLY A 523 21.52 -8.63 5.72
C GLY A 523 21.72 -8.81 7.23
N ARG A 524 20.76 -9.44 7.90
CA ARG A 524 20.86 -9.77 9.33
C ARG A 524 22.05 -10.66 9.65
N ARG A 525 22.36 -11.64 8.79
CA ARG A 525 23.54 -12.51 8.95
C ARG A 525 24.84 -11.73 8.84
N VAL A 526 24.93 -10.80 7.90
CA VAL A 526 26.09 -9.90 7.77
C VAL A 526 26.25 -9.02 9.02
N ALA A 527 25.15 -8.57 9.60
CA ALA A 527 25.14 -7.81 10.85
C ALA A 527 25.38 -8.66 12.12
N GLY A 528 25.53 -9.99 12.00
CA GLY A 528 25.70 -10.89 13.15
C GLY A 528 24.44 -11.11 13.98
N LEU A 529 23.26 -10.79 13.44
CA LEU A 529 21.95 -10.90 14.09
C LEU A 529 21.17 -12.18 13.72
N ALA A 530 21.75 -13.05 12.90
CA ALA A 530 21.17 -14.33 12.48
C ALA A 530 22.25 -15.42 12.40
N GLY A 531 21.83 -16.68 12.43
CA GLY A 531 22.74 -17.82 12.32
C GLY A 531 23.50 -17.85 10.99
N PRO A 532 24.72 -18.45 10.94
CA PRO A 532 25.46 -18.59 9.69
C PRO A 532 24.70 -19.46 8.68
N ALA A 533 24.96 -19.25 7.40
CA ALA A 533 24.39 -20.08 6.34
C ALA A 533 24.87 -21.53 6.52
N LYS A 534 23.94 -22.50 6.43
CA LYS A 534 24.23 -23.92 6.66
C LYS A 534 24.50 -24.66 5.34
N ASP A 535 23.78 -24.33 4.27
CA ASP A 535 23.89 -25.01 2.97
C ASP A 535 23.80 -24.01 1.81
N LEU A 536 24.97 -23.54 1.34
CA LEU A 536 25.05 -22.62 0.20
C LEU A 536 24.92 -23.38 -1.11
N VAL A 537 24.02 -22.90 -1.97
CA VAL A 537 23.78 -23.45 -3.30
C VAL A 537 24.07 -22.42 -4.39
N THR A 538 24.29 -22.88 -5.62
CA THR A 538 24.40 -22.00 -6.79
C THR A 538 23.12 -21.20 -6.97
N ALA A 539 23.23 -19.96 -7.46
CA ALA A 539 22.06 -19.13 -7.76
C ALA A 539 21.05 -19.88 -8.63
N GLY A 540 19.76 -19.76 -8.30
CA GLY A 540 18.66 -20.44 -8.97
C GLY A 540 18.46 -21.91 -8.56
N ALA A 541 19.36 -22.51 -7.77
CA ALA A 541 19.17 -23.88 -7.28
C ALA A 541 18.27 -23.91 -6.02
N PRO A 542 17.53 -25.02 -5.80
CA PRO A 542 16.74 -25.22 -4.58
C PRO A 542 17.61 -25.19 -3.31
N GLY A 543 17.28 -24.30 -2.38
CA GLY A 543 18.00 -24.13 -1.10
C GLY A 543 17.21 -24.66 0.11
N ARG A 544 17.85 -24.69 1.29
CA ARG A 544 17.14 -24.93 2.56
C ARG A 544 16.06 -23.87 2.73
N SER A 545 14.83 -24.30 3.01
CA SER A 545 13.66 -23.43 2.95
C SER A 545 12.86 -23.44 4.25
N LEU A 546 12.18 -22.33 4.54
CA LEU A 546 11.08 -22.29 5.50
C LEU A 546 9.77 -22.14 4.74
N HIS A 547 8.77 -22.94 5.10
CA HIS A 547 7.41 -22.82 4.59
C HIS A 547 6.66 -21.78 5.41
N LEU A 548 6.33 -20.66 4.78
CA LEU A 548 5.48 -19.61 5.33
C LEU A 548 4.06 -19.84 4.81
N GLU A 549 3.17 -20.26 5.69
CA GLU A 549 1.75 -20.41 5.43
C GLU A 549 1.01 -19.19 5.99
N ILE A 550 0.32 -18.47 5.13
CA ILE A 550 -0.55 -17.38 5.57
C ILE A 550 -2.00 -17.82 5.46
N GLU A 551 -2.69 -17.80 6.59
CA GLU A 551 -4.10 -18.12 6.69
C GLU A 551 -4.98 -16.90 6.36
N GLY A 552 -6.24 -17.17 6.02
CA GLY A 552 -7.25 -16.12 5.84
C GLY A 552 -7.27 -15.47 4.46
N HIS A 553 -7.85 -14.26 4.40
CA HIS A 553 -8.10 -13.56 3.15
C HIS A 553 -6.79 -13.00 2.58
N GLY A 554 -6.46 -13.37 1.35
CA GLY A 554 -5.17 -13.01 0.74
C GLY A 554 -4.00 -13.90 1.16
N GLY A 555 -4.29 -14.97 1.92
CA GLY A 555 -3.32 -15.98 2.32
C GLY A 555 -2.75 -16.82 1.17
N GLY A 556 -1.89 -17.77 1.51
CA GLY A 556 -1.17 -18.62 0.56
C GLY A 556 0.05 -19.31 1.16
N ASP A 557 0.84 -19.94 0.30
CA ASP A 557 2.05 -20.67 0.68
C ASP A 557 3.27 -20.06 0.00
N TRP A 558 4.29 -19.71 0.79
CA TRP A 558 5.58 -19.25 0.31
C TRP A 558 6.70 -20.13 0.87
N TYR A 559 7.73 -20.36 0.06
CA TYR A 559 8.94 -21.05 0.49
C TYR A 559 10.10 -20.06 0.50
N ILE A 560 10.58 -19.74 1.70
CA ILE A 560 11.61 -18.73 1.93
C ILE A 560 12.97 -19.39 1.96
N ALA A 561 13.84 -19.04 1.02
CA ALA A 561 15.23 -19.51 1.01
C ALA A 561 16.01 -18.96 2.21
N LEU A 562 16.64 -19.84 2.98
CA LEU A 562 17.26 -19.48 4.26
C LEU A 562 18.74 -19.09 4.16
N ASP A 563 19.47 -19.77 3.28
CA ASP A 563 20.95 -19.73 3.29
C ASP A 563 21.55 -18.76 2.26
N SER A 564 20.87 -18.53 1.14
CA SER A 564 21.32 -17.65 0.07
C SER A 564 20.13 -16.88 -0.51
N PRO A 565 20.23 -15.56 -0.68
CA PRO A 565 19.15 -14.75 -1.27
C PRO A 565 18.92 -15.08 -2.75
N ALA A 566 19.91 -15.68 -3.43
CA ALA A 566 19.80 -16.09 -4.83
C ALA A 566 19.29 -17.54 -5.00
N ALA A 567 19.05 -18.28 -3.92
CA ALA A 567 18.51 -19.62 -3.98
C ALA A 567 16.98 -19.61 -4.18
N VAL A 568 16.44 -20.69 -4.72
CA VAL A 568 15.00 -20.87 -4.88
C VAL A 568 14.45 -21.61 -3.68
N GLY A 569 13.40 -21.08 -3.06
CA GLY A 569 12.67 -21.79 -2.01
C GLY A 569 11.92 -22.99 -2.60
N ALA A 570 11.97 -24.15 -1.92
CA ALA A 570 11.37 -25.38 -2.42
C ALA A 570 10.74 -26.22 -1.29
N PRO A 571 9.53 -26.79 -1.50
CA PRO A 571 8.85 -27.62 -0.51
C PRO A 571 9.66 -28.85 -0.11
N GLU A 572 10.37 -29.49 -1.05
CA GLU A 572 11.18 -30.68 -0.79
C GLU A 572 12.39 -30.41 0.10
N ARG A 573 12.70 -29.12 0.32
CA ARG A 573 13.82 -28.62 1.12
C ARG A 573 13.35 -27.80 2.33
N ALA A 574 12.06 -27.85 2.64
CA ALA A 574 11.49 -27.21 3.82
C ALA A 574 11.99 -27.89 5.10
N VAL A 575 12.58 -27.11 6.02
CA VAL A 575 13.08 -27.61 7.32
C VAL A 575 12.26 -27.11 8.50
N ALA A 576 11.39 -26.16 8.25
CA ALA A 576 10.49 -25.57 9.22
C ALA A 576 9.25 -24.98 8.53
N GLN A 577 8.20 -24.80 9.30
CA GLN A 577 6.95 -24.18 8.91
C GLN A 577 6.54 -23.13 9.93
N VAL A 578 6.01 -22.03 9.43
CA VAL A 578 5.40 -20.95 10.21
C VAL A 578 4.03 -20.66 9.61
N ALA A 579 2.99 -20.68 10.44
CA ALA A 579 1.61 -20.40 10.04
C ALA A 579 1.04 -19.22 10.83
N LEU A 580 0.44 -18.23 10.17
CA LEU A 580 -0.20 -17.08 10.83
C LEU A 580 -1.25 -16.40 9.91
N ASP A 581 -2.16 -15.63 10.50
CA ASP A 581 -3.10 -14.80 9.73
C ASP A 581 -2.39 -13.68 8.95
N GLY A 582 -2.93 -13.31 7.78
CA GLY A 582 -2.32 -12.28 6.93
C GLY A 582 -2.17 -10.91 7.59
N VAL A 583 -3.14 -10.48 8.40
CA VAL A 583 -3.03 -9.20 9.13
C VAL A 583 -1.99 -9.29 10.23
N GLU A 584 -1.90 -10.43 10.91
CA GLU A 584 -0.86 -10.68 11.92
C GLU A 584 0.54 -10.65 11.30
N PHE A 585 0.74 -11.27 10.14
CA PHE A 585 2.02 -11.21 9.41
C PHE A 585 2.36 -9.77 9.00
N CYS A 586 1.39 -9.02 8.50
CA CYS A 586 1.60 -7.62 8.15
C CYS A 586 1.95 -6.76 9.36
N ARG A 587 1.33 -6.98 10.53
CA ARG A 587 1.70 -6.30 11.78
C ARG A 587 3.14 -6.62 12.21
N LEU A 588 3.57 -7.87 12.04
CA LEU A 588 4.96 -8.27 12.27
C LEU A 588 5.90 -7.55 11.31
N VAL A 589 5.61 -7.58 10.02
CA VAL A 589 6.41 -6.91 8.97
C VAL A 589 6.49 -5.39 9.20
N ALA A 590 5.42 -4.79 9.71
CA ALA A 590 5.37 -3.37 10.09
C ALA A 590 6.01 -3.07 11.46
N GLY A 591 6.56 -4.06 12.17
CA GLY A 591 7.18 -3.86 13.48
C GLY A 591 6.21 -3.40 14.58
N HIS A 592 4.91 -3.61 14.41
CA HIS A 592 3.88 -3.25 15.39
C HIS A 592 3.74 -4.29 16.51
N ILE A 593 4.22 -5.51 16.24
CA ILE A 593 4.31 -6.60 17.20
C ILE A 593 5.72 -7.17 17.15
N SER A 594 6.24 -7.61 18.30
CA SER A 594 7.56 -8.23 18.33
C SER A 594 7.51 -9.65 17.72
N PRO A 595 8.61 -10.15 17.13
CA PRO A 595 8.70 -11.52 16.63
C PRO A 595 8.34 -12.62 17.65
N VAL A 596 8.50 -12.31 18.95
CA VAL A 596 8.24 -13.25 20.05
C VAL A 596 6.76 -13.28 20.42
N GLU A 597 6.04 -12.18 20.22
CA GLU A 597 4.62 -12.03 20.55
C GLU A 597 3.71 -12.40 19.39
N ALA A 598 4.22 -12.46 18.17
CA ALA A 598 3.45 -12.83 16.98
C ALA A 598 2.71 -14.15 17.17
N ALA A 599 1.40 -14.14 16.91
CA ALA A 599 0.53 -15.30 17.02
C ALA A 599 0.76 -16.29 15.86
N ALA A 600 1.92 -16.96 15.88
CA ALA A 600 2.34 -17.88 14.83
C ALA A 600 2.38 -19.34 15.32
N GLY A 601 1.77 -20.24 14.55
CA GLY A 601 2.02 -21.67 14.62
C GLY A 601 3.42 -21.98 14.11
N GLN A 602 4.18 -22.84 14.80
CA GLN A 602 5.59 -23.06 14.54
C GLN A 602 5.94 -24.56 14.61
N GLU A 603 6.56 -25.10 13.56
CA GLU A 603 7.02 -26.49 13.51
C GLU A 603 8.40 -26.61 12.83
N GLY A 604 9.29 -27.46 13.34
CA GLY A 604 10.61 -27.74 12.73
C GLY A 604 11.79 -26.98 13.35
N ASP A 605 12.76 -26.58 12.51
CA ASP A 605 14.00 -25.90 12.93
C ASP A 605 13.72 -24.54 13.59
N ARG A 606 13.87 -24.48 14.93
CA ARG A 606 13.62 -23.29 15.75
C ARG A 606 14.52 -22.10 15.41
N GLU A 607 15.75 -22.35 14.99
CA GLU A 607 16.67 -21.28 14.59
C GLU A 607 16.20 -20.64 13.28
N ALA A 608 15.82 -21.47 12.30
CA ALA A 608 15.26 -20.99 11.04
C ALA A 608 13.97 -20.18 11.24
N ILE A 609 13.08 -20.65 12.11
CA ILE A 609 11.83 -19.94 12.43
C ILE A 609 12.13 -18.57 13.05
N ARG A 610 12.98 -18.55 14.08
CA ARG A 610 13.38 -17.30 14.74
C ARG A 610 13.99 -16.33 13.74
N ASP A 611 14.95 -16.80 12.94
CA ASP A 611 15.66 -15.97 11.99
C ASP A 611 14.71 -15.35 10.95
N VAL A 612 13.71 -16.10 10.47
CA VAL A 612 12.71 -15.57 9.52
C VAL A 612 11.74 -14.59 10.17
N LEU A 613 11.24 -14.86 11.38
CA LEU A 613 10.32 -13.93 12.07
C LEU A 613 11.02 -12.60 12.40
N PHE A 614 12.29 -12.65 12.81
CA PHE A 614 13.09 -11.44 13.01
C PHE A 614 13.47 -10.75 11.70
N ALA A 615 13.70 -11.50 10.61
CA ALA A 615 13.88 -10.93 9.28
C ALA A 615 12.64 -10.20 8.79
N ALA A 616 11.45 -10.76 9.02
CA ALA A 616 10.18 -10.12 8.70
C ALA A 616 10.01 -8.80 9.45
N ALA A 617 10.24 -8.78 10.77
CA ALA A 617 10.15 -7.53 11.54
C ALA A 617 11.14 -6.47 11.08
N SER A 618 12.37 -6.86 10.71
CA SER A 618 13.40 -5.93 10.22
C SER A 618 13.13 -5.28 8.86
N LEU A 619 12.01 -5.61 8.20
CA LEU A 619 11.56 -4.90 6.99
C LEU A 619 10.94 -3.54 7.33
N SER A 620 10.40 -3.39 8.55
CA SER A 620 9.85 -2.11 9.02
C SER A 620 10.93 -1.05 9.19
N ARG A 621 10.53 0.21 9.00
CA ARG A 621 11.37 1.40 9.12
C ARG A 621 10.49 2.62 9.34
N LEU A 622 11.10 3.69 9.84
CA LEU A 622 10.55 5.05 9.71
C LEU A 622 10.89 5.58 8.31
#